data_AF-A0A821A2Y0-F1
#
_entry.id   AF-A0A821A2Y0-F1
#
_cell.length_a   1.000
_cell.length_b   1.000
_cell.length_c   1.000
_cell.angle_alpha   90.00
_cell.angle_beta   90.00
_cell.angle_gamma   90.00
#
_symmetry.space_group_name_H-M   'P 1'
#
loop_
_entity.id
_entity.type
_entity.pdbx_description
1 polymer ?
#
loop_
_entity_poly.entity_id
_entity_poly.type
_entity_poly.pdbx_seq_one_letter_code
_entity_poly.pdbx_strand_id
1 'polypeptide(L)'
;MSYAKAIFPYQTGVIGDLELQVDDVIEVLEQVDVNWTRGKLNGKIGLVPCKFIQQLPTVDIDNSQSLYIAHTDYRSDHEGDLQFRR
;
A
#
# COMPACT_ATOMS: atom_id res chain seq x y z
N MET A 1 1.98 11.91 0.00
CA MET A 1 2.53 10.87 -0.89
C MET A 1 1.72 9.61 -0.64
N SER A 2 1.19 9.00 -1.70
CA SER A 2 0.30 7.83 -1.58
C SER A 2 1.03 6.57 -2.03
N TYR A 3 0.82 5.46 -1.33
CA TYR A 3 1.42 4.17 -1.65
C TYR A 3 0.34 3.12 -1.77
N ALA A 4 0.60 2.11 -2.58
CA ALA A 4 -0.27 0.95 -2.68
C ALA A 4 0.57 -0.32 -2.66
N LYS A 5 0.01 -1.38 -2.08
CA LYS A 5 0.63 -2.70 -2.03
C LYS A 5 -0.04 -3.64 -3.01
N ALA A 6 0.75 -4.36 -3.79
CA ALA A 6 0.26 -5.42 -4.66
C ALA A 6 -0.32 -6.57 -3.82
N ILE A 7 -1.58 -6.90 -4.07
CA ILE A 7 -2.28 -8.03 -3.45
C ILE A 7 -2.34 -9.25 -4.38
N PHE A 8 -2.03 -9.06 -5.66
CA PHE A 8 -1.90 -10.10 -6.67
C PHE A 8 -0.68 -9.83 -7.56
N PRO A 9 -0.04 -10.87 -8.11
CA PRO A 9 1.01 -10.67 -9.09
C PRO A 9 0.41 -10.11 -10.39
N TYR A 10 1.12 -9.19 -11.03
CA TYR A 10 0.78 -8.65 -12.33
C TYR A 10 1.98 -8.79 -13.26
N GLN A 11 1.93 -9.78 -14.16
CA GLN A 11 2.94 -9.99 -15.18
C GLN A 11 2.33 -9.63 -16.53
N THR A 12 3.01 -8.77 -17.26
CA THR A 12 2.49 -8.18 -18.49
C THR A 12 3.66 -7.95 -19.42
N GLY A 13 3.56 -8.48 -20.64
CA GLY A 13 4.53 -8.21 -21.70
C GLY A 13 4.29 -6.88 -22.40
N VAL A 14 3.32 -6.07 -21.92
CA VAL A 14 2.94 -4.82 -22.56
C VAL A 14 3.91 -3.72 -22.16
N ILE A 15 4.50 -3.07 -23.16
CA ILE A 15 5.42 -1.95 -22.95
C ILE A 15 4.65 -0.79 -22.31
N GLY A 16 5.13 -0.33 -21.16
CA GLY A 16 4.53 0.78 -20.40
C GLY A 16 3.72 0.34 -19.19
N ASP A 17 3.43 -0.95 -19.06
CA ASP A 17 2.89 -1.49 -17.81
C ASP A 17 4.00 -1.75 -16.79
N LEU A 18 3.62 -1.75 -15.51
CA LEU A 18 4.52 -2.03 -14.41
C LEU A 18 4.22 -3.43 -13.86
N GLU A 19 5.17 -4.35 -13.99
CA GLU A 19 5.05 -5.68 -13.42
C GLU A 19 5.15 -5.65 -11.89
N LEU A 20 4.33 -6.45 -11.22
CA LEU A 20 4.24 -6.53 -9.76
C LEU A 20 4.30 -7.99 -9.29
N GLN A 21 4.90 -8.20 -8.12
CA GLN A 21 4.75 -9.39 -7.29
C GLN A 21 3.89 -9.09 -6.06
N VAL A 22 3.33 -10.12 -5.44
CA VAL A 22 2.58 -9.97 -4.18
C VAL A 22 3.47 -9.30 -3.13
N ASP A 23 2.89 -8.38 -2.37
CA ASP A 23 3.53 -7.55 -1.34
C ASP A 23 4.49 -6.47 -1.86
N ASP A 24 4.69 -6.32 -3.17
CA ASP A 24 5.39 -5.15 -3.72
C ASP A 24 4.65 -3.86 -3.34
N VAL A 25 5.40 -2.86 -2.87
CA VAL A 25 4.86 -1.53 -2.56
C VAL A 25 5.27 -0.55 -3.65
N ILE A 26 4.27 0.03 -4.31
CA ILE A 26 4.47 1.05 -5.34
C ILE A 26 4.16 2.43 -4.79
N GLU A 27 4.92 3.42 -5.27
CA GLU A 27 4.54 4.82 -5.14
C GLU A 27 3.43 5.12 -6.16
N VAL A 28 2.29 5.59 -5.69
CA VAL A 28 1.16 5.97 -6.55
C VAL A 28 1.40 7.38 -7.06
N LEU A 29 1.66 7.51 -8.36
CA LEU A 29 1.94 8.80 -9.00
C LEU A 29 0.65 9.50 -9.43
N GLU A 30 -0.23 8.76 -10.12
CA GLU A 30 -1.53 9.29 -10.55
C GLU A 30 -2.57 8.16 -10.69
N GLN A 31 -3.84 8.48 -10.44
CA GLN A 31 -4.96 7.61 -10.78
C GLN A 31 -5.42 7.97 -12.19
N VAL A 32 -5.25 7.08 -13.17
CA VAL A 32 -5.58 7.37 -14.58
C VAL A 32 -7.09 7.28 -14.79
N ASP A 33 -7.70 6.20 -14.31
CA ASP A 33 -9.15 5.99 -14.32
C ASP A 33 -9.57 5.01 -13.21
N VAL A 34 -10.78 4.45 -13.24
CA VAL A 34 -11.26 3.50 -12.21
C VAL A 34 -10.58 2.12 -12.25
N ASN A 35 -9.92 1.79 -13.35
CA ASN A 35 -9.28 0.51 -13.61
C ASN A 35 -7.75 0.60 -13.54
N TRP A 36 -7.16 1.75 -13.84
CA TRP A 36 -5.72 1.93 -14.00
C TRP A 36 -5.12 3.02 -13.12
N THR A 37 -4.04 2.65 -12.45
CA THR A 37 -3.19 3.55 -11.65
C THR A 37 -1.79 3.58 -12.25
N ARG A 38 -1.17 4.75 -12.28
CA ARG A 38 0.25 4.88 -12.62
C ARG A 38 1.09 4.80 -11.37
N GLY A 39 1.97 3.82 -11.34
CA GLY A 39 2.85 3.53 -10.21
C GLY A 39 4.32 3.66 -10.54
N LYS A 40 5.15 3.75 -9.50
CA LYS A 40 6.60 3.60 -9.58
C LYS A 40 7.08 2.51 -8.63
N LEU A 41 7.92 1.61 -9.14
CA LEU A 41 8.57 0.53 -8.40
C LEU A 41 10.01 0.40 -8.87
N ASN A 42 10.98 0.41 -7.94
CA ASN A 42 12.41 0.24 -8.25
C ASN A 42 12.92 1.15 -9.39
N GLY A 43 12.44 2.39 -9.44
CA GLY A 43 12.80 3.37 -10.47
C GLY A 43 12.07 3.20 -11.81
N LYS A 44 11.33 2.10 -12.02
CA LYS A 44 10.47 1.90 -13.20
C LYS A 44 9.11 2.53 -12.96
N ILE A 45 8.54 3.15 -13.98
CA ILE A 45 7.21 3.75 -13.96
C ILE A 45 6.35 3.03 -14.99
N GLY A 46 5.12 2.70 -14.61
CA GLY A 46 4.17 2.10 -15.54
C GLY A 46 2.75 2.02 -14.97
N LEU A 47 1.86 1.47 -15.77
CA LEU A 47 0.46 1.28 -15.41
C LEU A 47 0.24 -0.05 -14.69
N VAL A 48 -0.63 -0.02 -13.68
CA VAL A 48 -1.07 -1.20 -12.93
C VAL A 48 -2.58 -1.17 -12.80
N PRO A 49 -3.25 -2.33 -12.85
CA PRO A 49 -4.69 -2.38 -12.61
C PRO A 49 -5.00 -2.12 -11.13
N CYS A 50 -5.97 -1.27 -10.83
CA CYS A 50 -6.39 -0.95 -9.46
C CYS A 50 -6.83 -2.19 -8.67
N LYS A 51 -7.41 -3.19 -9.35
CA LYS A 51 -7.85 -4.44 -8.72
C LYS A 51 -6.71 -5.29 -8.17
N PHE A 52 -5.48 -5.05 -8.60
CA PHE A 52 -4.30 -5.83 -8.23
C PHE A 52 -3.53 -5.18 -7.08
N ILE A 53 -3.93 -3.98 -6.67
CA ILE A 53 -3.30 -3.21 -5.63
C ILE A 53 -4.31 -2.81 -4.55
N GLN A 54 -3.82 -2.69 -3.32
CA GLN A 54 -4.55 -2.16 -2.19
C GLN A 54 -3.87 -0.85 -1.76
N GLN A 55 -4.63 0.24 -1.75
CA GLN A 55 -4.14 1.53 -1.24
C GLN A 55 -3.74 1.36 0.22
N LEU A 56 -2.52 1.79 0.56
CA LEU A 56 -2.07 1.80 1.94
C LEU A 56 -2.66 3.03 2.63
N PRO A 57 -3.08 2.90 3.89
CA PRO A 57 -3.61 4.03 4.64
C PRO A 57 -2.52 5.10 4.73
N THR A 58 -2.76 6.25 4.09
CA THR A 58 -2.03 7.47 4.40
C THR A 58 -2.59 7.94 5.73
N VAL A 59 -1.89 7.63 6.81
CA VAL A 59 -2.16 8.32 8.07
C VAL A 59 -1.78 9.76 7.78
N ASP A 60 -2.76 10.67 7.75
CA ASP A 60 -2.51 12.10 7.83
C ASP A 60 -2.02 12.37 9.24
N ILE A 61 -0.75 12.03 9.45
CA ILE A 61 0.00 12.35 10.65
C ILE A 61 0.17 13.87 10.58
N ASP A 62 -0.76 14.62 11.18
CA ASP A 62 -0.40 15.98 11.59
C ASP A 62 0.90 15.88 12.39
N ASN A 63 1.84 16.81 12.24
CA ASN A 63 3.22 16.70 12.79
C ASN A 63 3.28 16.47 14.33
N SER A 64 2.13 16.45 15.01
CA SER A 64 1.91 16.12 16.41
C SER A 64 1.67 14.62 16.70
N GLN A 65 1.44 13.77 15.68
CA GLN A 65 1.14 12.34 15.86
C GLN A 65 2.38 11.48 15.55
N SER A 66 2.60 10.42 16.33
CA SER A 66 3.69 9.46 16.10
C SER A 66 3.11 8.11 15.71
N LEU A 67 3.59 7.54 14.60
CA LEU A 67 3.21 6.21 14.15
C LEU A 67 3.95 5.17 14.99
N TYR A 68 3.22 4.28 15.66
CA TYR A 68 3.77 3.17 16.42
C TYR A 68 3.38 1.84 15.75
N ILE A 69 4.33 0.91 15.71
CA ILE A 69 4.07 -0.48 15.32
C ILE A 69 4.10 -1.36 16.57
N ALA A 70 3.12 -2.25 16.70
CA ALA A 70 3.15 -3.26 17.75
C ALA A 70 4.18 -4.34 17.38
N HIS A 71 5.22 -4.51 18.20
CA HIS A 71 6.22 -5.58 18.02
C HIS A 71 5.75 -6.94 18.56
N THR A 72 4.69 -6.95 19.37
CA THR A 72 4.06 -8.16 19.91
C THR A 72 2.55 -7.95 19.97
N ASP A 73 1.81 -9.04 19.92
CA ASP A 73 0.38 -9.01 20.20
C ASP A 73 0.17 -8.57 21.66
N TYR A 74 -0.74 -7.63 21.87
CA TYR A 74 -1.17 -7.23 23.22
C TYR A 74 -2.66 -7.45 23.35
N ARG A 75 -3.03 -8.38 24.23
CA ARG A 75 -4.41 -8.65 24.64
C ARG A 75 -4.53 -8.28 26.10
N SER A 76 -5.35 -7.29 26.39
CA SER A 76 -5.72 -6.87 27.73
C SER A 76 -7.19 -7.18 27.97
N ASP A 77 -7.51 -7.61 29.19
CA ASP A 77 -8.87 -7.84 29.70
C ASP A 77 -9.41 -6.59 30.45
N HIS A 78 -8.68 -5.47 30.40
CA HIS A 78 -9.08 -4.24 31.08
C HIS A 78 -9.83 -3.29 30.13
N GLU A 79 -10.96 -2.77 30.61
CA GLU A 79 -11.78 -1.81 29.89
C GLU A 79 -10.99 -0.50 29.66
N GLY A 80 -10.79 -0.14 28.38
CA GLY A 80 -10.03 1.05 27.98
C GLY A 80 -8.68 0.76 27.31
N ASP A 81 -8.18 -0.48 27.37
CA ASP A 81 -6.94 -0.85 26.69
C ASP A 81 -7.16 -1.08 25.19
N LEU A 82 -6.24 -0.55 24.38
CA LEU A 82 -6.17 -0.84 22.95
C LEU A 82 -5.56 -2.23 22.75
N GLN A 83 -6.31 -3.11 22.09
CA GLN A 83 -5.85 -4.44 21.72
C GLN A 83 -5.29 -4.40 20.30
N PHE A 84 -4.08 -4.92 20.12
CA PHE A 84 -3.39 -4.94 18.83
C PHE A 84 -3.04 -6.37 18.45
N ARG A 85 -3.25 -6.71 17.18
CA ARG A 85 -2.80 -7.97 16.58
C ARG A 85 -1.88 -7.65 15.41
N ARG A 86 -0.81 -8.43 15.28
CA ARG A 86 0.07 -8.41 14.11
C ARG A 86 -0.65 -8.82 12.82
#